data_AF-A0A843RRG3-F1
#
_entry.id   AF-A0A843RRG3-F1
#
_cell.length_a   1.000
_cell.length_b   1.000
_cell.length_c   1.000
_cell.angle_alpha   90.00
_cell.angle_beta   90.00
_cell.angle_gamma   90.00
#
_symmetry.space_group_name_H-M   'P 1'
#
loop_
_entity.id
_entity.type
_entity.pdbx_description
1 polymer ?
#
loop_
_entity_poly.entity_id
_entity_poly.type
_entity_poly.pdbx_seq_one_letter_code
_entity_poly.pdbx_strand_id
1 'polypeptide(L)'
;MFAASFATIASVGTMAQENLPNACPVDGCEVTIAGVGKAGDELAVTFESNFMPEMSKNHIHVWWGESYTIEQVSDNAEPTYGVKQGDWHPTDEFPAYTTQSAASVSVRNGAHTLCVTAADRNHDILDPKVYHCVDVGDHL
;
A
#
# COMPACT_ATOMS: atom_id res chain seq x y z
N MET A 1 3.53 26.00 46.01
CA MET A 1 4.12 24.88 45.26
C MET A 1 3.01 23.88 44.99
N PHE A 2 2.52 23.82 43.74
CA PHE A 2 1.63 22.76 43.28
C PHE A 2 2.23 22.23 41.97
N ALA A 3 2.74 21.01 42.03
CA ALA A 3 3.24 20.29 40.87
C ALA A 3 2.04 19.60 40.20
N ALA A 4 1.80 19.92 38.93
CA ALA A 4 0.89 19.17 38.08
C ALA A 4 1.75 18.27 37.18
N SER A 5 1.80 16.98 37.53
CA SER A 5 2.35 15.94 36.66
C SER A 5 1.41 15.73 35.48
N PHE A 6 1.89 16.04 34.27
CA PHE A 6 1.23 15.59 33.05
C PHE A 6 1.69 14.15 32.75
N ALA A 7 0.71 13.24 32.78
CA ALA A 7 0.87 11.85 32.40
C ALA A 7 1.19 11.77 30.90
N THR A 8 2.29 11.09 30.57
CA THR A 8 2.62 10.65 29.22
C THR A 8 1.59 9.63 28.77
N ILE A 9 0.80 9.97 27.75
CA ILE A 9 -0.03 9.02 27.01
C ILE A 9 0.94 8.11 26.24
N ALA A 10 1.07 6.87 26.70
CA ALA A 10 1.82 5.85 25.99
C ALA A 10 1.02 5.43 24.75
N SER A 11 1.59 5.68 23.57
CA SER A 11 1.08 5.29 22.26
C SER A 11 1.03 3.76 22.15
N VAL A 12 -0.17 3.18 22.20
CA VAL A 12 -0.41 1.74 22.05
C VAL A 12 -0.30 1.23 20.59
N GLY A 13 0.37 1.96 19.69
CA GLY A 13 0.42 1.62 18.25
C GLY A 13 1.74 1.06 17.72
N THR A 14 2.86 1.15 18.45
CA THR A 14 4.19 0.89 17.88
C THR A 14 4.65 -0.58 17.96
N MET A 15 4.03 -1.41 18.81
CA MET A 15 4.58 -2.74 19.15
C MET A 15 4.21 -3.87 18.18
N ALA A 16 3.20 -3.71 17.31
CA ALA A 16 2.80 -4.75 16.35
C ALA A 16 3.74 -4.84 15.13
N GLN A 17 4.56 -3.81 14.90
CA GLN A 17 5.35 -3.64 13.69
C GLN A 17 6.75 -4.25 13.76
N GLU A 18 7.34 -4.37 14.96
CA GLU A 18 8.76 -4.72 15.12
C GLU A 18 9.13 -6.18 14.82
N ASN A 19 8.16 -7.06 14.56
CA ASN A 19 8.41 -8.50 14.36
C ASN A 19 7.70 -9.11 13.13
N LEU A 20 7.31 -8.30 12.15
CA LEU A 20 6.71 -8.85 10.93
C LEU A 20 7.76 -9.65 10.14
N PRO A 21 7.40 -10.84 9.61
CA PRO A 21 8.28 -11.56 8.72
C PRO A 21 8.52 -10.76 7.45
N ASN A 22 9.75 -10.75 6.94
CA ASN A 22 10.11 -10.13 5.65
C ASN A 22 9.73 -10.99 4.44
N ALA A 23 8.77 -11.89 4.63
CA ALA A 23 8.19 -12.79 3.66
C ALA A 23 6.72 -13.04 4.06
N CYS A 24 5.90 -13.48 3.10
CA CYS A 24 4.50 -13.78 3.40
C CYS A 24 4.40 -14.89 4.45
N PRO A 25 3.46 -14.77 5.40
CA PRO A 25 2.96 -15.92 6.15
C PRO A 25 2.47 -17.04 5.22
N VAL A 26 2.30 -18.24 5.78
CA VAL A 26 1.78 -19.41 5.04
C VAL A 26 0.40 -19.14 4.44
N ASP A 27 -0.39 -18.29 5.10
CA ASP A 27 -1.74 -17.94 4.68
C ASP A 27 -1.79 -16.83 3.61
N GLY A 28 -0.63 -16.35 3.14
CA GLY A 28 -0.52 -15.30 2.13
C GLY A 28 -0.10 -13.93 2.68
N CYS A 29 0.31 -13.04 1.79
CA CYS A 29 0.58 -11.64 2.12
C CYS A 29 -0.71 -10.83 2.00
N GLU A 30 -1.08 -10.11 3.05
CA GLU A 30 -2.20 -9.18 3.05
C GLU A 30 -1.70 -7.79 3.37
N VAL A 31 -2.21 -6.81 2.62
CA VAL A 31 -2.00 -5.38 2.85
C VAL A 31 -3.33 -4.66 2.71
N THR A 32 -3.63 -3.76 3.64
CA THR A 32 -4.81 -2.90 3.63
C THR A 32 -4.42 -1.44 3.80
N ILE A 33 -5.30 -0.55 3.35
CA ILE A 33 -5.19 0.89 3.58
C ILE A 33 -5.96 1.20 4.85
N ALA A 34 -5.23 1.53 5.92
CA ALA A 34 -5.80 1.83 7.24
C ALA A 34 -6.17 3.33 7.39
N GLY A 35 -5.53 4.21 6.61
CA GLY A 35 -5.83 5.64 6.65
C GLY A 35 -5.31 6.37 5.41
N VAL A 36 -6.01 7.45 5.05
CA VAL A 36 -5.64 8.35 3.96
C VAL A 36 -5.77 9.80 4.45
N GLY A 37 -4.83 10.65 4.07
CA GLY A 37 -4.85 12.08 4.35
C GLY A 37 -4.12 12.87 3.26
N LYS A 38 -4.22 14.20 3.30
CA LYS A 38 -3.50 15.08 2.37
C LYS A 38 -2.05 15.27 2.79
N ALA A 39 -1.14 15.20 1.82
CA ALA A 39 0.28 15.52 1.94
C ALA A 39 0.70 16.45 0.80
N GLY A 40 0.41 17.74 0.94
CA GLY A 40 0.59 18.72 -0.14
C GLY A 40 -0.38 18.42 -1.29
N ASP A 41 0.17 18.22 -2.49
CA ASP A 41 -0.58 17.85 -3.69
C ASP A 41 -0.73 16.32 -3.86
N GLU A 42 -0.20 15.54 -2.92
CA GLU A 42 -0.25 14.07 -2.88
C GLU A 42 -1.06 13.58 -1.66
N LEU A 43 -1.24 12.26 -1.56
CA LEU A 43 -1.89 11.58 -0.45
C LEU A 43 -0.83 10.96 0.48
N ALA A 44 -0.98 11.18 1.79
CA ALA A 44 -0.35 10.35 2.79
C ALA A 44 -1.24 9.13 3.05
N VAL A 45 -0.68 7.93 2.92
CA VAL A 45 -1.37 6.66 3.08
C VAL A 45 -0.71 5.89 4.23
N THR A 46 -1.54 5.34 5.11
CA THR A 46 -1.09 4.42 6.17
C THR A 46 -1.55 3.01 5.82
N PHE A 47 -0.61 2.08 5.78
CA PHE A 47 -0.86 0.67 5.53
C PHE A 47 -0.93 -0.14 6.83
N GLU A 48 -1.74 -1.19 6.80
CA GLU A 48 -1.62 -2.35 7.68
C GLU A 48 -1.21 -3.55 6.84
N SER A 49 -0.33 -4.39 7.37
CA SER A 49 0.21 -5.55 6.65
C SER A 49 0.57 -6.68 7.60
N ASN A 50 0.48 -7.92 7.13
CA ASN A 50 0.94 -9.11 7.86
C ASN A 50 2.40 -9.51 7.53
N PHE A 51 3.08 -8.73 6.69
CA PHE A 51 4.49 -8.89 6.31
C PHE A 51 5.20 -7.53 6.35
N MET A 52 6.52 -7.55 6.52
CA MET A 52 7.36 -6.36 6.38
C MET A 52 7.74 -6.20 4.89
N PRO A 53 7.29 -5.13 4.21
CA PRO A 53 7.65 -4.89 2.82
C PRO A 53 9.17 -4.70 2.65
N GLU A 54 9.72 -5.28 1.60
CA GLU A 54 11.11 -5.12 1.19
C GLU A 54 11.20 -5.36 -0.32
N MET A 55 11.69 -4.38 -1.08
CA MET A 55 11.71 -4.44 -2.56
C MET A 55 12.43 -5.68 -3.12
N SER A 56 13.43 -6.21 -2.41
CA SER A 56 14.16 -7.42 -2.83
C SER A 56 13.43 -8.74 -2.56
N LYS A 57 12.28 -8.66 -1.87
CA LYS A 57 11.41 -9.76 -1.43
C LYS A 57 9.97 -9.39 -1.77
N ASN A 58 9.07 -9.41 -0.78
CA ASN A 58 7.69 -9.06 -0.99
C ASN A 58 7.49 -7.59 -0.67
N HIS A 59 6.75 -6.89 -1.52
CA HIS A 59 6.53 -5.46 -1.40
C HIS A 59 5.10 -5.09 -1.83
N ILE A 60 4.75 -3.82 -1.76
CA ILE A 60 3.40 -3.34 -1.99
C ILE A 60 3.33 -2.73 -3.39
N HIS A 61 2.31 -3.10 -4.17
CA HIS A 61 1.92 -2.38 -5.37
C HIS A 61 0.76 -1.44 -5.05
N VAL A 62 0.85 -0.18 -5.50
CA VAL A 62 -0.17 0.85 -5.33
C VAL A 62 -0.63 1.34 -6.70
N TRP A 63 -1.93 1.42 -6.95
CA TRP A 63 -2.49 1.88 -8.22
C TRP A 63 -3.85 2.57 -8.09
N TRP A 64 -4.26 3.24 -9.17
CA TRP A 64 -5.59 3.84 -9.31
C TRP A 64 -6.60 2.80 -9.84
N GLY A 65 -7.58 2.44 -9.02
CA GLY A 65 -8.47 1.29 -9.24
C GLY A 65 -9.36 1.40 -10.46
N GLU A 66 -9.74 2.60 -10.88
CA GLU A 66 -10.50 2.82 -12.11
C GLU A 66 -9.64 2.72 -13.37
N SER A 67 -8.32 2.85 -13.24
CA SER A 67 -7.38 2.83 -14.37
C SER A 67 -6.98 1.41 -14.75
N TYR A 68 -6.78 0.53 -13.77
CA TYR A 68 -6.21 -0.81 -13.97
C TYR A 68 -6.81 -1.86 -13.02
N THR A 69 -6.94 -3.10 -13.51
CA THR A 69 -7.25 -4.25 -12.64
C THR A 69 -5.99 -4.77 -11.95
N ILE A 70 -6.17 -5.59 -10.92
CA ILE A 70 -5.05 -6.20 -10.19
C ILE A 70 -4.12 -7.01 -11.10
N GLU A 71 -4.65 -7.76 -12.06
CA GLU A 71 -3.84 -8.55 -13.00
C GLU A 71 -2.99 -7.67 -13.91
N GLN A 72 -3.41 -6.43 -14.14
CA GLN A 72 -2.65 -5.48 -14.96
C GLN A 72 -1.51 -4.81 -14.20
N VAL A 73 -1.49 -4.86 -12.87
CA VAL A 73 -0.47 -4.22 -12.03
C VAL A 73 0.64 -5.19 -11.62
N SER A 74 1.12 -5.97 -12.58
CA SER A 74 2.06 -7.07 -12.40
C SER A 74 3.02 -7.16 -13.59
N ASP A 75 4.30 -7.45 -13.36
CA ASP A 75 5.28 -7.64 -14.45
C ASP A 75 4.98 -8.91 -15.27
N ASN A 76 4.29 -9.90 -14.68
CA ASN A 76 3.78 -11.06 -15.40
C ASN A 76 2.34 -10.90 -15.95
N ALA A 77 1.82 -9.67 -16.07
CA ALA A 77 0.48 -9.38 -16.61
C ALA A 77 0.15 -10.16 -17.90
N GLU A 78 1.04 -10.10 -18.89
CA GLU A 78 0.85 -10.77 -20.17
C GLU A 78 1.07 -12.29 -20.11
N PRO A 79 2.22 -12.81 -19.64
CA PRO A 79 2.48 -14.26 -19.65
C PRO A 79 1.60 -15.07 -18.68
N THR A 80 1.13 -14.48 -17.57
CA THR A 80 0.33 -15.18 -16.57
C THR A 80 -1.17 -14.93 -16.73
N TYR A 81 -1.56 -13.69 -17.04
CA TYR A 81 -2.99 -13.30 -17.07
C TYR A 81 -3.50 -12.94 -18.47
N GLY A 82 -2.64 -12.87 -19.48
CA GLY A 82 -3.03 -12.54 -20.85
C GLY A 82 -3.53 -11.10 -21.02
N VAL A 83 -3.20 -10.21 -20.10
CA VAL A 83 -3.59 -8.79 -20.13
C VAL A 83 -2.39 -7.89 -20.35
N LYS A 84 -2.62 -6.72 -20.96
CA LYS A 84 -1.57 -5.73 -21.10
C LYS A 84 -1.27 -5.10 -19.74
N GLN A 85 0.02 -5.05 -19.42
CA GLN A 85 0.57 -4.32 -18.29
C GLN A 85 0.08 -2.87 -18.23
N GLY A 86 -0.44 -2.47 -17.08
CA GLY A 86 -0.87 -1.11 -16.74
C GLY A 86 0.24 -0.27 -16.08
N ASP A 87 -0.16 0.78 -15.35
CA ASP A 87 0.75 1.58 -14.52
C ASP A 87 0.43 1.38 -13.03
N TRP A 88 1.47 1.23 -12.22
CA TRP A 88 1.42 1.11 -10.77
C TRP A 88 2.74 1.54 -10.17
N HIS A 89 2.76 1.73 -8.85
CA HIS A 89 3.97 2.06 -8.11
C HIS A 89 4.31 0.94 -7.13
N PRO A 90 5.47 0.27 -7.27
CA PRO A 90 5.97 -0.63 -6.24
C PRO A 90 6.61 0.18 -5.10
N THR A 91 6.42 -0.25 -3.86
CA THR A 91 7.01 0.41 -2.68
C THR A 91 7.24 -0.56 -1.53
N ASP A 92 8.27 -0.30 -0.74
CA ASP A 92 8.51 -0.88 0.58
C ASP A 92 8.35 0.15 1.71
N GLU A 93 7.84 1.35 1.41
CA GLU A 93 7.53 2.37 2.42
C GLU A 93 6.38 1.89 3.30
N PHE A 94 6.69 1.61 4.57
CA PHE A 94 5.74 1.03 5.52
C PHE A 94 6.01 1.51 6.96
N PRO A 95 4.97 1.84 7.75
CA PRO A 95 3.56 1.81 7.41
C PRO A 95 3.10 3.08 6.66
N ALA A 96 3.95 4.10 6.57
CA ALA A 96 3.62 5.39 5.98
C ALA A 96 4.22 5.51 4.58
N TYR A 97 3.36 5.83 3.62
CA TYR A 97 3.70 6.03 2.21
C TYR A 97 3.11 7.35 1.74
N THR A 98 3.82 8.09 0.89
CA THR A 98 3.24 9.24 0.17
C THR A 98 3.09 8.89 -1.30
N THR A 99 1.90 9.12 -1.87
CA THR A 99 1.67 8.82 -3.29
C THR A 99 2.67 9.54 -4.18
N GLN A 100 3.16 8.81 -5.18
CA GLN A 100 4.18 9.29 -6.12
C GLN A 100 4.16 8.44 -7.39
N SER A 101 4.89 8.88 -8.42
CA SER A 101 5.04 8.15 -9.68
C SER A 101 3.67 7.78 -10.29
N ALA A 102 3.45 6.52 -10.68
CA ALA A 102 2.17 6.06 -11.24
C ALA A 102 0.98 6.11 -10.26
N ALA A 103 1.23 6.17 -8.95
CA ALA A 103 0.20 6.36 -7.94
C ALA A 103 -0.04 7.84 -7.58
N SER A 104 0.70 8.78 -8.20
CA SER A 104 0.56 10.21 -7.94
C SER A 104 -0.86 10.70 -8.24
N VAL A 105 -1.35 11.64 -7.42
CA VAL A 105 -2.62 12.36 -7.65
C VAL A 105 -2.63 13.07 -9.01
N SER A 106 -1.47 13.55 -9.47
CA SER A 106 -1.35 14.31 -10.73
C SER A 106 -1.60 13.45 -11.98
N VAL A 107 -1.41 12.13 -11.90
CA VAL A 107 -1.56 11.20 -13.02
C VAL A 107 -2.83 10.36 -12.96
N ARG A 108 -3.63 10.51 -11.91
CA ARG A 108 -4.83 9.69 -11.63
C ARG A 108 -5.91 9.74 -12.70
N ASN A 109 -5.88 10.73 -13.59
CA ASN A 109 -6.81 10.88 -14.71
C ASN A 109 -8.31 10.78 -14.30
N GLY A 110 -8.67 11.42 -13.18
CA GLY A 110 -10.04 11.41 -12.66
C GLY A 110 -10.39 10.23 -11.74
N ALA A 111 -9.51 9.23 -11.61
CA ALA A 111 -9.66 8.15 -10.63
C ALA A 111 -9.78 8.69 -9.20
N HIS A 112 -10.59 8.04 -8.38
CA HIS A 112 -10.83 8.37 -6.98
C HIS A 112 -10.67 7.16 -6.07
N THR A 113 -10.37 5.98 -6.62
CA THR A 113 -10.13 4.77 -5.85
C THR A 113 -8.64 4.47 -5.83
N LEU A 114 -8.04 4.39 -4.65
CA LEU A 114 -6.66 3.92 -4.48
C LEU A 114 -6.68 2.46 -4.03
N CYS A 115 -5.92 1.62 -4.70
CA CYS A 115 -5.85 0.18 -4.45
C CYS A 115 -4.43 -0.27 -4.10
N VAL A 116 -4.34 -1.32 -3.28
CA VAL A 116 -3.09 -1.97 -2.88
C VAL A 116 -3.17 -3.49 -2.92
N THR A 117 -2.03 -4.12 -3.22
CA THR A 117 -1.83 -5.57 -3.13
C THR A 117 -0.35 -5.87 -2.83
N ALA A 118 -0.06 -7.12 -2.47
CA ALA A 118 1.28 -7.60 -2.26
C ALA A 118 1.84 -8.26 -3.54
N ALA A 119 3.11 -7.98 -3.82
CA ALA A 119 3.86 -8.54 -4.94
C ALA A 119 5.15 -9.20 -4.47
N ASP A 120 5.71 -10.07 -5.31
CA ASP A 120 6.97 -10.76 -5.07
C ASP A 120 8.19 -9.94 -5.55
N ARG A 121 9.39 -10.52 -5.44
CA ARG A 121 10.64 -9.84 -5.80
C ARG A 121 10.78 -9.49 -7.29
N ASN A 122 9.95 -10.08 -8.15
CA ASN A 122 9.94 -9.86 -9.59
C ASN A 122 8.85 -8.89 -10.00
N HIS A 123 8.17 -8.23 -9.05
CA HIS A 123 6.97 -7.42 -9.28
C HIS A 123 5.79 -8.23 -9.83
N ASP A 124 5.75 -9.53 -9.52
CA ASP A 124 4.59 -10.36 -9.82
C ASP A 124 3.59 -10.29 -8.66
N ILE A 125 2.31 -10.06 -8.96
CA ILE A 125 1.26 -10.15 -7.94
C ILE A 125 1.21 -11.57 -7.35
N LEU A 126 1.07 -11.66 -6.04
CA LEU A 126 1.09 -12.95 -5.34
C LEU A 126 -0.26 -13.68 -5.42
N ASP A 127 -1.37 -12.95 -5.25
CA ASP A 127 -2.73 -13.47 -5.39
C ASP A 127 -3.65 -12.37 -5.94
N PRO A 128 -4.21 -12.50 -7.16
CA PRO A 128 -5.13 -11.52 -7.73
C PRO A 128 -6.45 -11.37 -6.96
N LYS A 129 -6.73 -12.23 -5.98
CA LYS A 129 -7.92 -12.13 -5.12
C LYS A 129 -7.67 -11.35 -3.84
N VAL A 130 -6.42 -11.03 -3.52
CA VAL A 130 -6.02 -10.36 -2.27
C VAL A 130 -5.59 -8.94 -2.58
N TYR A 131 -6.53 -8.02 -2.48
CA TYR A 131 -6.28 -6.59 -2.62
C TYR A 131 -7.29 -5.78 -1.82
N HIS A 132 -6.92 -4.54 -1.54
CA HIS A 132 -7.78 -3.60 -0.85
C HIS A 132 -7.84 -2.28 -1.60
N CYS A 133 -9.05 -1.77 -1.78
CA CYS A 133 -9.31 -0.49 -2.44
C CYS A 133 -10.13 0.40 -1.52
N VAL A 134 -9.81 1.69 -1.51
CA VAL A 134 -10.59 2.70 -0.80
C VAL A 134 -10.90 3.88 -1.73
N ASP A 135 -12.09 4.45 -1.59
CA ASP A 135 -12.41 5.75 -2.18
C ASP A 135 -11.66 6.83 -1.40
N VAL A 136 -10.88 7.64 -2.11
CA VAL A 136 -10.08 8.75 -1.57
C VAL A 136 -10.58 10.11 -2.04
N GLY A 137 -11.77 10.18 -2.65
CA GLY A 137 -12.34 11.39 -3.25
C GLY A 137 -12.35 12.61 -2.33
N ASP A 138 -12.64 12.41 -1.03
CA ASP A 138 -12.65 13.47 -0.02
C ASP A 138 -11.25 14.04 0.30
N HIS A 139 -10.19 13.40 -0.19
CA HIS A 139 -8.79 13.77 0.02
C HIS A 139 -8.09 14.30 -1.24
N LEU A 140 -8.80 14.41 -2.37
CA LEU A 140 -8.23 14.90 -3.65
C LEU A 140 -8.36 16.42 -3.84
#